data_AF-A0A3E0P921-F1
#
_entry.id   AF-A0A3E0P921-F1
#
_cell.length_a   1.000
_cell.length_b   1.000
_cell.length_c   1.000
_cell.angle_alpha   90.00
_cell.angle_beta   90.00
_cell.angle_gamma   90.00
#
_symmetry.space_group_name_H-M   'P 1'
#
loop_
_entity.id
_entity.type
_entity.pdbx_description
1 polymer ?
#
loop_
_entity_poly.entity_id
_entity_poly.type
_entity_poly.pdbx_seq_one_letter_code
_entity_poly.pdbx_strand_id
1 'polypeptide(L)'
;MIKREAQKWAQALVGLALTVILPVTATGQTKVFSEDKKSVEEVLSELDETLPLARVGLESNVTSPPEDEIPTTATSYYQHAIFAQGFRFERIEKCRLTIRNPGISLLDFTTGYPSLADGNLQAFRGNVDQNAVFVGDLSIPLYRIKPNKRPFRHTKKADEGQRLGTWRTEFKQRKKFFFIPTITGARWFLEGRMYIEVSSPAYGDGAESMNGDEITFTFDEKEKAEEFYSLMSSAIEMCKE
;
A
#
# COMPACT_ATOMS: atom_id res chain seq x y z
N MET A 1 46.36 -48.76 -6.86
CA MET A 1 47.06 -49.83 -7.59
C MET A 1 46.05 -50.97 -7.79
N ILE A 2 45.66 -51.21 -9.06
CA ILE A 2 45.18 -52.50 -9.63
C ILE A 2 43.76 -52.94 -9.17
N LYS A 3 42.72 -52.69 -9.99
CA LYS A 3 42.14 -53.55 -11.06
C LYS A 3 41.31 -54.74 -10.50
N ARG A 4 39.99 -54.73 -10.71
CA ARG A 4 39.24 -55.36 -11.83
C ARG A 4 39.10 -56.89 -11.71
N GLU A 5 37.86 -57.33 -11.49
CA GLU A 5 37.27 -58.56 -12.06
C GLU A 5 35.91 -58.12 -12.65
N ALA A 6 35.68 -58.14 -13.97
CA ALA A 6 35.42 -59.29 -14.86
C ALA A 6 34.04 -59.93 -14.54
N GLN A 7 33.13 -60.22 -15.47
CA GLN A 7 33.12 -60.25 -16.93
C GLN A 7 31.66 -60.55 -17.38
N LYS A 8 31.24 -59.97 -18.52
CA LYS A 8 30.42 -60.56 -19.62
C LYS A 8 29.00 -61.09 -19.25
N TRP A 9 27.93 -60.79 -19.98
CA TRP A 9 27.74 -61.12 -21.39
C TRP A 9 26.70 -60.20 -22.07
N ALA A 10 26.87 -60.11 -23.39
CA ALA A 10 26.07 -59.38 -24.35
C ALA A 10 24.64 -59.91 -24.50
N GLN A 11 23.72 -59.03 -24.90
CA GLN A 11 22.86 -59.30 -26.06
C GLN A 11 22.27 -58.01 -26.63
N ALA A 12 22.47 -57.88 -27.93
CA ALA A 12 21.92 -56.84 -28.78
C ALA A 12 20.41 -57.06 -28.95
N LEU A 13 19.65 -55.96 -28.92
CA LEU A 13 18.36 -55.92 -29.59
C LEU A 13 18.16 -54.52 -30.16
N VAL A 14 18.35 -54.47 -31.48
CA VAL A 14 17.97 -53.39 -32.37
C VAL A 14 16.44 -53.28 -32.33
N GLY A 15 15.94 -52.24 -31.69
CA GLY A 15 14.53 -51.85 -31.76
C GLY A 15 14.40 -50.57 -32.57
N LEU A 16 13.91 -50.70 -33.80
CA LEU A 16 13.45 -49.58 -34.63
C LEU A 16 12.43 -48.75 -33.84
N ALA A 17 12.78 -47.53 -33.44
CA ALA A 17 11.80 -46.54 -33.02
C ALA A 17 11.29 -45.81 -34.27
N LEU A 18 10.12 -46.24 -34.74
CA LEU A 18 9.34 -45.57 -35.77
C LEU A 18 9.06 -44.13 -35.32
N THR A 19 9.73 -43.15 -35.93
CA THR A 19 9.50 -41.73 -35.64
C THR A 19 8.26 -41.30 -36.41
N VAL A 20 7.11 -41.26 -35.74
CA VAL A 20 5.90 -40.63 -36.27
C VAL A 20 6.10 -39.12 -36.18
N ILE A 21 6.43 -38.49 -37.31
CA ILE A 21 6.41 -37.03 -37.44
C ILE A 21 4.94 -36.62 -37.59
N LEU A 22 4.31 -36.25 -36.48
CA LEU A 22 3.06 -35.51 -36.53
C LEU A 22 3.36 -34.08 -37.00
N PRO A 23 2.59 -33.52 -37.94
CA PRO A 23 2.67 -32.10 -38.23
C PRO A 23 2.25 -31.34 -36.97
N VAL A 24 3.21 -30.69 -36.32
CA VAL A 24 2.93 -29.63 -35.36
C VAL A 24 2.36 -28.48 -36.19
N THR A 25 1.03 -28.45 -36.30
CA THR A 25 0.34 -27.19 -36.54
C THR A 25 0.65 -26.31 -35.34
N ALA A 26 1.68 -25.48 -35.50
CA ALA A 26 1.87 -24.31 -34.67
C ALA A 26 0.69 -23.38 -34.96
N THR A 27 -0.44 -23.65 -34.30
CA THR A 27 -1.44 -22.63 -34.04
C THR A 27 -0.74 -21.61 -33.15
N GLY A 28 -0.12 -20.63 -33.79
CA GLY A 28 0.19 -19.35 -33.20
C GLY A 28 -1.12 -18.71 -32.77
N GLN A 29 -1.65 -19.15 -31.62
CA GLN A 29 -2.37 -18.25 -30.75
C GLN A 29 -1.31 -17.34 -30.14
N THR A 30 -0.89 -16.33 -30.91
CA THR A 30 -0.65 -15.03 -30.30
C THR A 30 -1.90 -14.73 -29.50
N LYS A 31 -1.81 -14.97 -28.18
CA LYS A 31 -2.77 -14.47 -27.22
C LYS A 31 -2.68 -12.95 -27.39
N VAL A 32 -3.53 -12.42 -28.25
CA VAL A 32 -3.85 -11.00 -28.28
C VAL A 32 -4.46 -10.77 -26.91
N PHE A 33 -3.63 -10.42 -25.94
CA PHE A 33 -4.08 -9.70 -24.76
C PHE A 33 -4.63 -8.39 -25.31
N SER A 34 -5.90 -8.41 -25.68
CA SER A 34 -6.71 -7.20 -25.58
C SER A 34 -6.64 -6.86 -24.10
N GLU A 35 -5.78 -5.92 -23.73
CA GLU A 35 -5.94 -5.20 -22.47
C GLU A 35 -7.27 -4.46 -22.60
N ASP A 36 -8.36 -5.16 -22.28
CA ASP A 36 -9.66 -4.54 -22.12
C ASP A 36 -9.49 -3.50 -21.02
N LYS A 37 -9.36 -2.24 -21.44
CA LYS A 37 -9.17 -1.13 -20.54
C LYS A 37 -10.42 -1.04 -19.67
N LYS A 38 -10.28 -1.44 -18.40
CA LYS A 38 -11.34 -1.29 -17.40
C LYS A 38 -11.79 0.17 -17.34
N SER A 39 -13.09 0.39 -17.17
CA SER A 39 -13.62 1.73 -16.93
C SER A 39 -13.22 2.24 -15.54
N VAL A 40 -13.37 3.54 -15.29
CA VAL A 40 -13.11 4.13 -13.96
C VAL A 40 -14.07 3.52 -12.93
N GLU A 41 -15.33 3.36 -13.29
CA GLU A 41 -16.38 2.80 -12.44
C GLU A 41 -16.08 1.34 -12.06
N GLU A 42 -15.61 0.54 -13.01
CA GLU A 42 -15.21 -0.85 -12.77
C GLU A 42 -14.04 -0.92 -11.78
N VAL A 43 -12.99 -0.10 -11.99
CA VAL A 43 -11.85 -0.05 -11.08
C VAL A 43 -12.26 0.38 -9.67
N LEU A 44 -13.15 1.37 -9.55
CA LEU A 44 -13.63 1.85 -8.25
C LEU A 44 -14.52 0.83 -7.54
N SER A 45 -15.38 0.12 -8.28
CA SER A 45 -16.21 -0.95 -7.74
C SER A 45 -15.36 -2.09 -7.18
N GLU A 46 -14.36 -2.54 -7.93
CA GLU A 46 -13.46 -3.61 -7.47
C GLU A 46 -12.54 -3.14 -6.32
N LEU A 47 -12.17 -1.85 -6.29
CA LEU A 47 -11.49 -1.28 -5.14
C LEU A 47 -12.37 -1.34 -3.89
N ASP A 48 -13.66 -1.03 -3.99
CA ASP A 48 -14.57 -1.09 -2.82
C ASP A 48 -14.78 -2.51 -2.28
N GLU A 49 -14.56 -3.54 -3.09
CA GLU A 49 -14.59 -4.94 -2.63
C GLU A 49 -13.31 -5.33 -1.88
N THR A 50 -12.16 -4.77 -2.27
CA THR A 50 -10.85 -5.12 -1.70
C THR A 50 -10.44 -4.23 -0.52
N LEU A 51 -10.84 -2.95 -0.52
CA LEU A 51 -10.55 -1.97 0.53
C LEU A 51 -10.94 -2.41 1.94
N PRO A 52 -12.12 -3.03 2.17
CA PRO A 52 -12.52 -3.46 3.52
C PRO A 52 -11.59 -4.49 4.13
N LEU A 53 -10.87 -5.26 3.30
CA LEU A 53 -9.93 -6.30 3.74
C LEU A 53 -8.56 -5.72 4.12
N ALA A 54 -8.27 -4.48 3.73
CA ALA A 54 -6.99 -3.84 3.95
C ALA A 54 -6.93 -3.20 5.34
N ARG A 55 -5.84 -3.47 6.07
CA ARG A 55 -5.39 -2.56 7.14
C ARG A 55 -4.61 -1.42 6.49
N VAL A 56 -4.79 -0.20 6.97
CA VAL A 56 -4.25 1.01 6.33
C VAL A 56 -3.19 1.66 7.21
N GLY A 57 -1.97 1.81 6.69
CA GLY A 57 -0.88 2.53 7.32
C GLY A 57 -0.69 3.93 6.71
N LEU A 58 -0.45 4.94 7.53
CA LEU A 58 -0.07 6.28 7.11
C LEU A 58 1.21 6.69 7.82
N GLU A 59 2.23 7.07 7.05
CA GLU A 59 3.54 7.48 7.55
C GLU A 59 3.85 8.91 7.13
N SER A 60 4.22 9.76 8.09
CA SER A 60 4.74 11.12 7.86
C SER A 60 6.21 11.17 8.23
N ASN A 61 7.03 11.71 7.32
CA ASN A 61 8.40 12.10 7.58
C ASN A 61 8.39 13.58 7.99
N VAL A 62 8.57 13.84 9.27
CA VAL A 62 8.66 15.21 9.80
C VAL A 62 10.07 15.71 9.52
N THR A 63 10.20 16.75 8.71
CA THR A 63 11.50 17.22 8.20
C THR A 63 12.28 18.14 9.15
N SER A 64 11.74 18.50 10.31
CA SER A 64 12.40 19.46 11.20
C SER A 64 12.31 19.04 12.67
N PRO A 65 13.44 19.09 13.41
CA PRO A 65 13.43 19.10 14.87
C PRO A 65 12.61 20.30 15.41
N PRO A 66 12.20 20.27 16.69
CA PRO A 66 11.86 21.49 17.43
C PRO A 66 12.98 22.54 17.33
N GLU A 67 12.65 23.82 17.50
CA GLU A 67 13.56 24.97 17.31
C GLU A 67 14.85 24.91 18.17
N ASP A 68 14.89 24.02 19.16
CA ASP A 68 15.95 23.90 20.16
C ASP A 68 16.95 22.76 19.90
N GLU A 69 16.72 21.92 18.88
CA GLU A 69 17.57 20.76 18.57
C GLU A 69 18.37 20.98 17.27
N ILE A 70 19.69 20.78 17.32
CA ILE A 70 20.54 20.81 16.13
C ILE A 70 20.21 19.58 15.28
N PRO A 71 19.61 19.72 14.07
CA PRO A 71 19.35 18.58 13.21
C PRO A 71 20.69 17.94 12.81
N THR A 72 20.94 16.72 13.27
CA THR A 72 22.02 15.91 12.69
C THR A 72 21.52 15.30 11.39
N THR A 73 22.41 15.09 10.42
CA THR A 73 22.08 14.50 9.10
C THR A 73 21.54 13.06 9.19
N ALA A 74 21.51 12.45 10.38
CA ALA A 74 21.05 11.09 10.64
C ALA A 74 19.71 10.99 11.37
N THR A 75 19.12 12.09 11.85
CA THR A 75 17.87 12.04 12.63
C THR A 75 16.64 12.19 11.72
N SER A 76 15.90 11.11 11.50
CA SER A 76 14.58 11.15 10.84
C SER A 76 13.47 11.18 11.89
N TYR A 77 12.72 12.28 11.96
CA TYR A 77 11.49 12.35 12.75
C TYR A 77 10.36 11.73 11.92
N TYR A 78 9.63 10.78 12.48
CA TYR A 78 8.50 10.17 11.78
C TYR A 78 7.34 9.86 12.71
N GLN A 79 6.13 9.88 12.15
CA GLN A 79 4.91 9.37 12.75
C GLN A 79 4.36 8.29 11.83
N HIS A 80 4.02 7.13 12.38
CA HIS A 80 3.40 6.03 11.65
C HIS A 80 2.19 5.52 12.41
N ALA A 81 1.02 5.57 11.77
CA ALA A 81 -0.24 5.06 12.31
C ALA A 81 -0.73 3.92 11.42
N ILE A 82 -1.14 2.80 12.03
CA ILE A 82 -1.78 1.68 11.34
C ILE A 82 -3.20 1.52 11.88
N PHE A 83 -4.18 1.57 10.99
CA PHE A 83 -5.59 1.43 11.28
C PHE A 83 -6.10 0.04 10.88
N ALA A 84 -7.11 -0.42 11.60
CA ALA A 84 -7.79 -1.67 11.33
C ALA A 84 -8.52 -1.68 9.97
N GLN A 85 -8.96 -2.87 9.59
CA GLN A 85 -9.79 -3.14 8.42
C GLN A 85 -11.14 -2.40 8.47
N GLY A 86 -11.83 -2.33 7.32
CA GLY A 86 -13.20 -1.80 7.23
C GLY A 86 -13.35 -0.46 6.50
N PHE A 87 -12.28 0.08 5.91
CA PHE A 87 -12.41 1.23 5.02
C PHE A 87 -13.17 0.86 3.74
N ARG A 88 -14.06 1.75 3.32
CA ARG A 88 -14.83 1.62 2.07
C ARG A 88 -14.67 2.86 1.22
N PHE A 89 -14.89 2.71 -0.08
CA PHE A 89 -15.00 3.83 -0.99
C PHE A 89 -16.14 4.76 -0.55
N GLU A 90 -15.83 6.05 -0.40
CA GLU A 90 -16.83 7.08 -0.12
C GLU A 90 -17.10 7.91 -1.38
N ARG A 91 -16.03 8.44 -1.99
CA ARG A 91 -16.11 9.29 -3.19
C ARG A 91 -14.76 9.46 -3.87
N ILE A 92 -14.81 9.89 -5.13
CA ILE A 92 -13.65 10.41 -5.86
C ILE A 92 -13.98 11.78 -6.45
N GLU A 93 -13.14 12.78 -6.17
CA GLU A 93 -13.30 14.13 -6.71
C GLU A 93 -11.95 14.64 -7.21
N LYS A 94 -11.84 15.10 -8.46
CA LYS A 94 -10.59 15.65 -9.02
C LYS A 94 -9.37 14.75 -8.75
N CYS A 95 -9.49 13.44 -8.99
CA CYS A 95 -8.45 12.45 -8.73
C CYS A 95 -7.99 12.35 -7.26
N ARG A 96 -8.86 12.72 -6.32
CA ARG A 96 -8.71 12.50 -4.90
C ARG A 96 -9.70 11.44 -4.46
N LEU A 97 -9.18 10.26 -4.16
CA LEU A 97 -9.93 9.14 -3.60
C LEU A 97 -10.14 9.40 -2.11
N THR A 98 -11.38 9.31 -1.64
CA THR A 98 -11.71 9.33 -0.21
C THR A 98 -12.27 7.97 0.17
N ILE A 99 -11.69 7.37 1.21
CA ILE A 99 -12.18 6.13 1.81
C ILE A 99 -12.55 6.40 3.28
N ARG A 100 -13.65 5.79 3.74
CA ARG A 100 -14.22 6.02 5.06
C ARG A 100 -14.32 4.74 5.87
N ASN A 101 -14.04 4.82 7.17
CA ASN A 101 -14.31 3.76 8.14
C ASN A 101 -15.12 4.33 9.32
N PRO A 102 -16.42 3.99 9.47
CA PRO A 102 -17.28 4.52 10.53
C PRO A 102 -17.03 3.92 11.92
N GLY A 103 -16.10 2.97 12.05
CA GLY A 103 -15.68 2.38 13.31
C GLY A 103 -14.16 2.21 13.33
N ILE A 104 -13.43 3.27 12.99
CA ILE A 104 -11.98 3.20 12.86
C ILE A 104 -11.34 2.83 14.19
N SER A 105 -10.36 1.92 14.13
CA SER A 105 -9.56 1.50 15.27
C SER A 105 -8.08 1.61 14.93
N LEU A 106 -7.28 2.04 15.89
CA LEU A 106 -5.83 2.17 15.78
C LEU A 106 -5.17 0.89 16.27
N LEU A 107 -4.46 0.18 15.39
CA LEU A 107 -3.74 -1.04 15.72
C LEU A 107 -2.34 -0.75 16.25
N ASP A 108 -1.68 0.27 15.68
CA ASP A 108 -0.31 0.61 16.03
C ASP A 108 -0.07 2.11 15.80
N PHE A 109 0.71 2.72 16.69
CA PHE A 109 1.19 4.09 16.52
C PHE A 109 2.63 4.19 17.01
N THR A 110 3.53 4.47 16.09
CA THR A 110 4.97 4.55 16.36
C THR A 110 5.49 5.93 15.98
N THR A 111 6.33 6.51 16.83
CA THR A 111 7.00 7.79 16.58
C THR A 111 8.51 7.67 16.74
N GLY A 112 9.27 8.21 15.79
CA GLY A 112 10.70 8.42 15.93
C GLY A 112 11.01 9.80 16.51
N TYR A 113 11.70 9.82 17.67
CA TYR A 113 12.13 10.99 18.47
C TYR A 113 11.02 11.71 19.28
N PRO A 114 11.25 12.04 20.58
CA PRO A 114 10.19 12.29 21.56
C PRO A 114 9.78 13.76 21.79
N SER A 115 9.76 14.65 20.79
CA SER A 115 9.08 15.95 21.04
C SER A 115 7.55 15.73 21.02
N LEU A 116 7.05 15.33 22.19
CA LEU A 116 5.76 14.71 22.48
C LEU A 116 4.62 15.70 22.74
N ALA A 117 4.74 16.98 22.39
CA ALA A 117 3.70 17.96 22.69
C ALA A 117 2.48 17.85 21.76
N ASP A 118 2.67 17.65 20.44
CA ASP A 118 1.57 17.69 19.47
C ASP A 118 1.66 16.52 18.47
N GLY A 119 1.44 15.30 18.97
CA GLY A 119 1.18 14.17 18.09
C GLY A 119 -0.18 14.35 17.43
N ASN A 120 -0.24 14.29 16.10
CA ASN A 120 -1.50 14.15 15.37
C ASN A 120 -2.27 12.92 15.94
N LEU A 121 -3.58 13.06 16.21
CA LEU A 121 -4.46 12.01 16.76
C LEU A 121 -4.31 11.73 18.28
N GLN A 122 -3.93 12.71 19.09
CA GLN A 122 -3.75 12.54 20.54
C GLN A 122 -5.06 12.16 21.25
N ALA A 123 -6.16 12.86 20.98
CA ALA A 123 -7.44 12.59 21.59
C ALA A 123 -7.99 11.22 21.15
N PHE A 124 -7.85 10.87 19.87
CA PHE A 124 -8.20 9.55 19.37
C PHE A 124 -7.45 8.46 20.13
N ARG A 125 -6.12 8.57 20.24
CA ARG A 125 -5.25 7.63 20.98
C ARG A 125 -5.62 7.51 22.45
N GLY A 126 -5.88 8.63 23.13
CA GLY A 126 -6.22 8.66 24.55
C GLY A 126 -7.60 8.07 24.89
N ASN A 127 -8.46 7.90 23.89
CA ASN A 127 -9.86 7.48 24.09
C ASN A 127 -10.24 6.19 23.34
N VAL A 128 -9.28 5.49 22.69
CA VAL A 128 -9.54 4.21 22.00
C VAL A 128 -10.21 3.19 22.94
N ASP A 129 -9.81 3.17 24.21
CA ASP A 129 -10.29 2.20 25.21
C ASP A 129 -11.65 2.56 25.83
N GLN A 130 -12.23 3.72 25.52
CA GLN A 130 -13.45 4.23 26.17
C GLN A 130 -14.75 3.82 25.46
N ASN A 131 -14.71 2.85 24.54
CA ASN A 131 -15.81 2.50 23.63
C ASN A 131 -16.33 3.69 22.80
N ALA A 132 -15.50 4.72 22.65
CA ALA A 132 -15.79 5.86 21.81
C ALA A 132 -15.81 5.42 20.35
N VAL A 133 -16.89 5.76 19.63
CA VAL A 133 -17.00 5.48 18.21
C VAL A 133 -16.32 6.63 17.45
N PHE A 134 -15.31 6.28 16.67
CA PHE A 134 -14.60 7.19 15.81
C PHE A 134 -14.89 6.88 14.34
N VAL A 135 -14.97 7.93 13.53
CA VAL A 135 -15.04 7.87 12.07
C VAL A 135 -13.73 8.35 11.51
N GLY A 136 -13.13 7.57 10.62
CA GLY A 136 -11.90 7.95 9.91
C GLY A 136 -12.15 8.16 8.43
N ASP A 137 -11.82 9.35 7.95
CA ASP A 137 -11.86 9.73 6.53
C ASP A 137 -10.44 9.89 6.00
N LEU A 138 -10.01 8.97 5.14
CA LEU A 138 -8.69 8.99 4.52
C LEU A 138 -8.78 9.53 3.09
N SER A 139 -8.02 10.58 2.83
CA SER A 139 -7.99 11.26 1.55
C SER A 139 -6.66 11.04 0.83
N ILE A 140 -6.72 10.47 -0.38
CA ILE A 140 -5.58 10.04 -1.18
C ILE A 140 -5.58 10.76 -2.54
N PRO A 141 -4.66 11.71 -2.79
CA PRO A 141 -4.51 12.36 -4.09
C PRO A 141 -3.79 11.44 -5.08
N LEU A 142 -4.53 10.71 -5.91
CA LEU A 142 -4.02 9.70 -6.84
C LEU A 142 -2.98 10.26 -7.82
N TYR A 143 -3.20 11.48 -8.31
CA TYR A 143 -2.29 12.21 -9.21
C TYR A 143 -0.93 12.58 -8.56
N ARG A 144 -0.84 12.52 -7.22
CA ARG A 144 0.36 12.89 -6.43
C ARG A 144 1.10 11.70 -5.88
N ILE A 145 0.58 10.48 -5.98
CA ILE A 145 1.26 9.30 -5.48
C ILE A 145 1.93 8.53 -6.62
N LYS A 146 2.84 7.64 -6.26
CA LYS A 146 3.43 6.66 -7.16
C LYS A 146 3.53 5.32 -6.45
N PRO A 147 3.30 4.20 -7.17
CA PRO A 147 3.54 2.89 -6.63
C PRO A 147 5.03 2.68 -6.32
N ASN A 148 5.33 1.91 -5.28
CA ASN A 148 6.69 1.45 -5.00
C ASN A 148 7.17 0.48 -6.10
N LYS A 149 8.47 0.53 -6.46
CA LYS A 149 9.10 -0.38 -7.45
C LYS A 149 9.07 -1.84 -7.02
N ARG A 150 9.10 -2.08 -5.70
CA ARG A 150 8.91 -3.40 -5.09
C ARG A 150 7.63 -3.33 -4.27
N PRO A 151 6.48 -3.56 -4.91
CA PRO A 151 5.20 -3.26 -4.31
C PRO A 151 4.81 -4.27 -3.25
N PHE A 152 5.22 -5.53 -3.37
CA PHE A 152 4.86 -6.57 -2.42
C PHE A 152 6.00 -6.82 -1.43
N ARG A 153 5.73 -6.60 -0.15
CA ARG A 153 6.64 -6.95 0.94
C ARG A 153 5.95 -7.93 1.88
N HIS A 154 6.66 -9.00 2.22
CA HIS A 154 6.21 -10.02 3.16
C HIS A 154 6.90 -9.82 4.51
N THR A 155 6.16 -9.74 5.60
CA THR A 155 6.76 -9.74 6.95
C THR A 155 7.21 -11.14 7.35
N LYS A 156 8.42 -11.28 7.90
CA LYS A 156 8.92 -12.57 8.42
C LYS A 156 8.52 -12.81 9.88
N LYS A 157 7.92 -11.81 10.53
CA LYS A 157 7.53 -11.85 11.93
C LYS A 157 6.07 -12.26 12.01
N ALA A 158 5.82 -13.48 12.48
CA ALA A 158 4.48 -14.08 12.46
C ALA A 158 3.48 -13.31 13.34
N ASP A 159 3.95 -12.79 14.48
CA ASP A 159 3.19 -11.95 15.40
C ASP A 159 2.76 -10.63 14.76
N GLU A 160 3.68 -9.94 14.08
CA GLU A 160 3.35 -8.74 13.31
C GLU A 160 2.42 -9.07 12.14
N GLY A 161 2.65 -10.18 11.43
CA GLY A 161 1.82 -10.61 10.31
C GLY A 161 0.37 -10.89 10.71
N GLN A 162 0.16 -11.51 11.88
CA GLN A 162 -1.18 -11.76 12.40
C GLN A 162 -1.92 -10.48 12.80
N ARG A 163 -1.21 -9.51 13.40
CA ARG A 163 -1.81 -8.25 13.87
C ARG A 163 -2.02 -7.24 12.74
N LEU A 164 -1.00 -7.06 11.91
CA LEU A 164 -0.88 -5.95 10.96
C LEU A 164 -1.02 -6.39 9.49
N GLY A 165 -1.18 -7.68 9.22
CA GLY A 165 -1.22 -8.22 7.87
C GLY A 165 0.16 -8.67 7.39
N THR A 166 0.15 -9.70 6.53
CA THR A 166 1.36 -10.39 6.09
C THR A 166 1.97 -9.76 4.84
N TRP A 167 1.12 -9.29 3.93
CA TRP A 167 1.49 -8.73 2.63
C TRP A 167 1.21 -7.24 2.59
N ARG A 168 2.26 -6.45 2.36
CA ARG A 168 2.23 -4.98 2.33
C ARG A 168 2.39 -4.46 0.91
N THR A 169 1.56 -3.46 0.57
CA THR A 169 1.68 -2.60 -0.60
C THR A 169 1.90 -1.15 -0.17
N GLU A 170 2.75 -0.42 -0.88
CA GLU A 170 3.19 0.93 -0.49
C GLU A 170 3.07 1.91 -1.67
N PHE A 171 2.53 3.09 -1.38
CA PHE A 171 2.45 4.21 -2.31
C PHE A 171 3.05 5.44 -1.65
N LYS A 172 3.95 6.12 -2.38
CA LYS A 172 4.68 7.28 -1.86
C LYS A 172 4.25 8.52 -2.59
N GLN A 173 4.18 9.64 -1.88
CA GLN A 173 3.98 10.94 -2.51
C GLN A 173 5.15 11.24 -3.46
N ARG A 174 4.83 11.79 -4.64
CA ARG A 174 5.83 12.27 -5.59
C ARG A 174 6.45 13.53 -5.01
N LYS A 175 7.72 13.44 -4.59
CA LYS A 175 8.52 14.61 -4.21
C LYS A 175 8.60 15.55 -5.42
N LYS A 176 8.14 16.80 -5.26
CA LYS A 176 8.44 17.86 -6.22
C LYS A 176 9.93 18.19 -6.07
N PHE A 177 10.76 17.79 -7.03
CA PHE A 177 12.10 18.34 -7.17
C PHE A 177 11.94 19.80 -7.62
N PHE A 178 12.38 20.75 -6.78
CA PHE A 178 12.61 22.16 -7.11
C PHE A 178 11.40 23.01 -7.56
N PHE A 179 10.68 23.66 -6.64
CA PHE A 179 10.07 24.98 -6.91
C PHE A 179 9.94 25.79 -5.60
N ILE A 180 10.47 27.00 -5.62
CA ILE A 180 10.44 27.99 -4.52
C ILE A 180 8.98 28.36 -4.22
N PRO A 181 8.50 28.30 -2.97
CA PRO A 181 7.12 28.62 -2.64
C PRO A 181 6.86 30.12 -2.79
N THR A 182 6.07 30.52 -3.79
CA THR A 182 5.37 31.81 -3.79
C THR A 182 4.17 31.75 -2.84
N ILE A 183 3.82 32.88 -2.23
CA ILE A 183 2.86 33.02 -1.11
C ILE A 183 1.43 32.57 -1.48
N THR A 184 1.09 32.54 -2.77
CA THR A 184 -0.16 31.93 -3.29
C THR A 184 -0.20 30.39 -3.22
N GLY A 185 0.91 29.74 -2.85
CA GLY A 185 1.08 28.28 -2.83
C GLY A 185 0.52 27.56 -1.60
N ALA A 186 0.18 28.26 -0.51
CA ALA A 186 -0.23 27.62 0.75
C ALA A 186 -1.46 26.70 0.61
N ARG A 187 -2.45 27.10 -0.20
CA ARG A 187 -3.65 26.28 -0.48
C ARG A 187 -3.32 25.02 -1.31
N TRP A 188 -2.39 25.15 -2.25
CA TRP A 188 -1.91 24.06 -3.09
C TRP A 188 -1.08 23.02 -2.31
N PHE A 189 -0.44 23.43 -1.20
CA PHE A 189 0.30 22.53 -0.32
C PHE A 189 -0.60 21.54 0.45
N LEU A 190 -1.83 21.92 0.81
CA LEU A 190 -2.78 21.02 1.46
C LEU A 190 -3.50 20.11 0.46
N GLU A 191 -3.87 20.65 -0.71
CA GLU A 191 -4.50 19.89 -1.79
C GLU A 191 -3.60 18.78 -2.37
N GLY A 192 -2.31 18.74 -2.05
CA GLY A 192 -1.39 17.70 -2.55
C GLY A 192 -1.13 16.53 -1.60
N ARG A 193 -1.56 16.60 -0.33
CA ARG A 193 -1.17 15.64 0.72
C ARG A 193 -2.16 14.49 0.88
N MET A 194 -1.62 13.34 1.29
CA MET A 194 -2.42 12.28 1.90
C MET A 194 -2.66 12.68 3.35
N TYR A 195 -3.89 12.52 3.83
CA TYR A 195 -4.20 12.75 5.23
C TYR A 195 -5.39 11.89 5.65
N ILE A 196 -5.42 11.57 6.94
CA ILE A 196 -6.60 11.01 7.60
C ILE A 196 -7.16 12.05 8.56
N GLU A 197 -8.47 12.19 8.55
CA GLU A 197 -9.24 12.95 9.53
C GLU A 197 -10.02 11.95 10.40
N VAL A 198 -9.90 12.08 11.71
CA VAL A 198 -10.58 11.24 12.70
C VAL A 198 -11.48 12.12 13.54
N SER A 199 -12.77 11.82 13.52
CA SER A 199 -13.79 12.56 14.27
C SER A 199 -14.59 11.61 15.17
N SER A 200 -15.17 12.15 16.24
CA SER A 200 -16.11 11.40 17.08
C SER A 200 -17.29 12.28 17.48
N PRO A 201 -18.54 11.79 17.34
CA PRO A 201 -19.72 12.52 17.81
C PRO A 201 -19.70 12.79 19.32
N ALA A 202 -18.97 11.99 20.10
CA ALA A 202 -18.91 12.11 21.56
C ALA A 202 -17.94 13.19 22.06
N TYR A 203 -17.04 13.70 21.19
CA TYR A 203 -15.95 14.60 21.57
C TYR A 203 -15.99 15.93 20.79
N GLY A 204 -17.17 16.55 20.67
CA GLY A 204 -17.32 17.91 20.09
C GLY A 204 -16.73 18.10 18.68
N ASP A 205 -16.64 19.35 18.23
CA ASP A 205 -16.27 19.72 16.84
C ASP A 205 -14.77 19.54 16.50
N GLY A 206 -14.00 18.84 17.32
CA GLY A 206 -12.56 18.67 17.12
C GLY A 206 -12.22 17.43 16.32
N ALA A 207 -12.27 17.51 14.99
CA ALA A 207 -11.65 16.47 14.16
C ALA A 207 -10.11 16.56 14.29
N GLU A 208 -9.47 15.45 14.64
CA GLU A 208 -8.01 15.36 14.62
C GLU A 208 -7.55 14.87 13.25
N SER A 209 -6.38 15.32 12.79
CA SER A 209 -5.86 14.90 11.49
C SER A 209 -4.40 14.55 11.54
N MET A 210 -4.01 13.58 10.71
CA MET A 210 -2.61 13.20 10.47
C MET A 210 -2.34 13.26 8.96
N ASN A 211 -1.26 13.95 8.58
CA ASN A 211 -0.76 13.94 7.20
C ASN A 211 0.16 12.74 6.98
N GLY A 212 0.36 12.33 5.73
CA GLY A 212 1.34 11.30 5.38
C GLY A 212 2.05 11.56 4.04
N ASP A 213 3.31 11.13 3.98
CA ASP A 213 4.16 11.07 2.79
C ASP A 213 4.12 9.68 2.14
N GLU A 214 3.78 8.65 2.91
CA GLU A 214 3.58 7.28 2.46
C GLU A 214 2.27 6.72 3.00
N ILE A 215 1.55 6.01 2.14
CA ILE A 215 0.39 5.21 2.51
C ILE A 215 0.69 3.74 2.22
N THR A 216 0.24 2.90 3.14
CA THR A 216 0.43 1.47 3.13
C THR A 216 -0.91 0.77 3.21
N PHE A 217 -1.08 -0.30 2.43
CA PHE A 217 -2.19 -1.24 2.57
C PHE A 217 -1.66 -2.63 2.83
N THR A 218 -2.20 -3.29 3.83
CA THR A 218 -1.72 -4.59 4.32
C THR A 218 -2.85 -5.61 4.34
N PHE A 219 -2.53 -6.81 3.85
CA PHE A 219 -3.48 -7.91 3.64
C PHE A 219 -2.93 -9.21 4.23
N ASP A 220 -3.83 -10.11 4.59
CA ASP A 220 -3.47 -11.44 5.09
C ASP A 220 -3.09 -12.37 3.92
N GLU A 221 -3.76 -12.22 2.78
CA GLU A 221 -3.56 -13.00 1.56
C GLU A 221 -2.76 -12.23 0.49
N LYS A 222 -1.89 -12.95 -0.23
CA LYS A 222 -1.03 -12.35 -1.27
C LYS A 222 -1.85 -11.92 -2.46
N GLU A 223 -2.80 -12.75 -2.85
CA GLU A 223 -3.68 -12.58 -3.99
C GLU A 223 -4.49 -11.29 -3.86
N LYS A 224 -4.99 -11.00 -2.65
CA LYS A 224 -5.69 -9.75 -2.33
C LYS A 224 -4.80 -8.52 -2.38
N ALA A 225 -3.56 -8.63 -1.91
CA ALA A 225 -2.58 -7.55 -2.07
C ALA A 225 -2.25 -7.27 -3.54
N GLU A 226 -2.13 -8.30 -4.37
CA GLU A 226 -1.85 -8.18 -5.81
C GLU A 226 -3.03 -7.58 -6.58
N GLU A 227 -4.24 -8.06 -6.31
CA GLU A 227 -5.49 -7.55 -6.85
C GLU A 227 -5.67 -6.06 -6.53
N PHE A 228 -5.59 -5.70 -5.24
CA PHE A 228 -5.67 -4.31 -4.79
C PHE A 228 -4.60 -3.43 -5.44
N TYR A 229 -3.34 -3.89 -5.47
CA TYR A 229 -2.24 -3.12 -6.06
C TYR A 229 -2.47 -2.84 -7.54
N SER A 230 -2.96 -3.83 -8.29
CA SER A 230 -3.28 -3.66 -9.71
C SER A 230 -4.36 -2.59 -9.90
N LEU A 231 -5.45 -2.68 -9.13
CA LEU A 231 -6.56 -1.73 -9.21
C LEU A 231 -6.16 -0.31 -8.82
N MET A 232 -5.46 -0.17 -7.71
CA MET A 232 -4.98 1.13 -7.24
C MET A 232 -3.97 1.74 -8.22
N SER A 233 -3.11 0.93 -8.83
CA SER A 233 -2.18 1.38 -9.86
C SER A 233 -2.91 1.85 -11.13
N SER A 234 -3.96 1.13 -11.56
CA SER A 234 -4.81 1.57 -12.67
C SER A 234 -5.51 2.89 -12.35
N ALA A 235 -6.08 3.05 -11.15
CA ALA A 235 -6.70 4.30 -10.72
C ALA A 235 -5.70 5.46 -10.70
N ILE A 236 -4.46 5.21 -10.25
CA ILE A 236 -3.37 6.21 -10.30
C ILE A 236 -3.03 6.57 -11.75
N GLU A 237 -2.93 5.59 -12.66
CA GLU A 237 -2.62 5.82 -14.08
C GLU A 237 -3.69 6.64 -14.78
N MET A 238 -4.97 6.35 -14.54
CA MET A 238 -6.10 7.12 -15.05
C MET A 238 -6.07 8.60 -14.60
N CYS A 239 -5.38 8.88 -13.50
CA CYS A 239 -5.19 10.20 -12.93
C CYS A 239 -3.85 10.87 -13.29
N LYS A 240 -3.07 10.29 -14.19
CA LYS A 240 -1.88 10.92 -14.76
C LYS A 240 -2.29 11.69 -16.02
N GLU A 241 -2.27 13.02 -15.93
CA GLU A 241 -2.24 13.93 -17.08
C GLU A 241 -0.80 14.11 -17.58
#